data_AF-A0A9Q2QKE3-F1
#
_entry.id   AF-A0A9Q2QKE3-F1
#
_cell.length_a   1.000
_cell.length_b   1.000
_cell.length_c   1.000
_cell.angle_alpha   90.00
_cell.angle_beta   90.00
_cell.angle_gamma   90.00
#
_symmetry.space_group_name_H-M   'P 1'
#
loop_
_entity.id
_entity.type
_entity.pdbx_description
1 polymer ?
#
loop_
_entity_poly.entity_id
_entity_poly.type
_entity_poly.pdbx_seq_one_letter_code
_entity_poly.pdbx_strand_id
1 'polypeptide(L)'
;MDESIITIKQEHMIENVISKSRFIAHIKPVESEADAKDFINLVKSEHREATHNCSAYTVGAQMNIQKANDDGEPSGTAGVPMLEILKKLEVHNVCVVVTRYFGGIKLGGGGLIRAYSGAVRDVIYEVGRVALRSAIPTTITIDYDLTGKFEYELAQTSFFLRNTTYTDKVSYQIDVVEAEYDDFIAFLNKITSGNYDLDEQAIIKLPFDIPTN
;
A
#
# COMPACT_ATOMS: atom_id res chain seq x y z
N MET A 1 15.72 -9.58 -12.47
CA MET A 1 14.89 -8.42 -12.11
C MET A 1 14.01 -8.91 -10.99
N ASP A 2 14.23 -8.46 -9.76
CA ASP A 2 13.30 -8.74 -8.67
C ASP A 2 12.00 -8.01 -9.03
N GLU A 3 10.95 -8.75 -9.38
CA GLU A 3 9.65 -8.17 -9.74
C GLU A 3 9.11 -7.46 -8.49
N SER A 4 9.21 -6.13 -8.45
CA SER A 4 8.73 -5.36 -7.33
C SER A 4 7.22 -5.51 -7.24
N ILE A 5 6.75 -6.14 -6.17
CA ILE A 5 5.32 -6.35 -5.93
C ILE A 5 4.68 -4.99 -5.67
N ILE A 6 3.73 -4.58 -6.51
CA ILE A 6 2.98 -3.34 -6.31
C ILE A 6 1.81 -3.63 -5.37
N THR A 7 1.65 -2.81 -4.34
CA THR A 7 0.52 -2.85 -3.40
C THR A 7 0.06 -1.42 -3.06
N ILE A 8 -0.80 -1.26 -2.06
CA ILE A 8 -1.24 0.06 -1.57
C ILE A 8 -0.50 0.46 -0.29
N LYS A 9 -0.41 1.77 -0.05
CA LYS A 9 0.42 2.35 1.03
C LYS A 9 -0.02 1.94 2.44
N GLN A 10 -1.32 1.92 2.68
CA GLN A 10 -1.93 1.67 3.99
C GLN A 10 -3.40 1.31 3.82
N GLU A 11 -4.06 0.94 4.91
CA GLU A 11 -5.53 0.83 4.93
C GLU A 11 -6.18 2.18 4.63
N HIS A 12 -7.21 2.19 3.77
CA HIS A 12 -7.89 3.42 3.38
C HIS A 12 -9.37 3.16 3.07
N MET A 13 -10.17 4.22 3.13
CA MET A 13 -11.59 4.16 2.82
C MET A 13 -12.07 5.43 2.12
N ILE A 14 -12.93 5.25 1.13
CA ILE A 14 -13.64 6.33 0.45
C ILE A 14 -15.12 6.02 0.32
N GLU A 15 -15.93 7.05 0.11
CA GLU A 15 -17.36 6.91 -0.18
C GLU A 15 -17.74 7.64 -1.48
N ASN A 16 -18.43 6.92 -2.36
CA ASN A 16 -18.99 7.43 -3.60
C ASN A 16 -20.52 7.32 -3.58
N VAL A 17 -21.21 8.36 -4.06
CA VAL A 17 -22.69 8.35 -4.21
C VAL A 17 -23.07 8.32 -5.69
N ILE A 18 -23.77 7.26 -6.10
CA ILE A 18 -24.20 7.06 -7.49
C ILE A 18 -25.70 6.76 -7.50
N SER A 19 -26.49 7.61 -8.16
CA SER A 19 -27.94 7.45 -8.25
C SER A 19 -28.59 7.21 -6.88
N LYS A 20 -28.22 8.05 -5.89
CA LYS A 20 -28.62 7.96 -4.47
C LYS A 20 -28.12 6.74 -3.70
N SER A 21 -27.52 5.75 -4.35
CA SER A 21 -26.89 4.62 -3.66
C SER A 21 -25.51 5.03 -3.18
N ARG A 22 -25.15 4.66 -1.95
CA ARG A 22 -23.82 4.90 -1.39
C ARG A 22 -22.96 3.66 -1.59
N PHE A 23 -21.72 3.85 -2.02
CA PHE A 23 -20.70 2.82 -2.21
C PHE A 23 -19.48 3.21 -1.40
N ILE A 24 -19.23 2.49 -0.31
CA ILE A 24 -18.11 2.73 0.60
C ILE A 24 -17.06 1.67 0.31
N ALA A 25 -15.92 2.06 -0.24
CA ALA A 25 -14.83 1.16 -0.57
C ALA A 25 -13.80 1.19 0.55
N HIS A 26 -13.67 0.07 1.25
CA HIS A 26 -12.63 -0.20 2.24
C HIS A 26 -11.55 -1.05 1.60
N ILE A 27 -10.29 -0.63 1.70
CA ILE A 27 -9.16 -1.35 1.12
C ILE A 27 -8.00 -1.48 2.11
N LYS A 28 -7.35 -2.64 2.15
CA LYS A 28 -6.29 -2.95 3.11
C LYS A 28 -5.22 -3.87 2.51
N PRO A 29 -3.92 -3.62 2.78
CA PRO A 29 -2.88 -4.62 2.55
C PRO A 29 -3.14 -5.89 3.37
N VAL A 30 -2.92 -7.06 2.78
CA VAL A 30 -3.11 -8.37 3.43
C VAL A 30 -1.97 -9.31 3.07
N GLU A 31 -1.48 -10.10 4.02
CA GLU A 31 -0.37 -11.03 3.80
C GLU A 31 -0.85 -12.44 3.50
N SER A 32 -2.07 -12.77 3.94
CA SER A 32 -2.64 -14.10 3.82
C SER A 32 -4.13 -14.11 3.44
N GLU A 33 -4.63 -15.28 3.04
CA GLU A 33 -6.08 -15.48 2.85
C GLU A 33 -6.86 -15.33 4.17
N ALA A 34 -6.23 -15.64 5.31
CA ALA A 34 -6.85 -15.47 6.62
C ALA A 34 -7.06 -13.98 6.92
N ASP A 35 -6.04 -13.15 6.72
CA ASP A 35 -6.12 -11.70 6.96
C ASP A 35 -7.21 -11.05 6.08
N ALA A 36 -7.32 -11.49 4.82
CA ALA A 36 -8.37 -11.03 3.92
C ALA A 36 -9.77 -11.41 4.43
N LYS A 37 -9.95 -12.64 4.91
CA LYS A 37 -11.23 -13.09 5.50
C LYS A 37 -11.57 -12.32 6.77
N ASP A 38 -10.59 -12.07 7.63
CA ASP A 38 -10.78 -11.32 8.87
C ASP A 38 -11.17 -9.87 8.57
N PHE A 39 -10.51 -9.23 7.60
CA PHE A 39 -10.88 -7.89 7.15
C PHE A 39 -12.29 -7.83 6.55
N ILE A 40 -12.66 -8.81 5.71
CA ILE A 40 -14.02 -8.90 5.16
C ILE A 40 -15.06 -9.02 6.28
N ASN A 41 -14.79 -9.85 7.28
CA ASN A 41 -15.69 -10.04 8.41
C ASN A 41 -15.81 -8.78 9.28
N LEU A 42 -14.70 -8.06 9.49
CA LEU A 42 -14.68 -6.78 10.19
C LEU A 42 -15.59 -5.77 9.49
N VAL A 43 -15.38 -5.50 8.20
CA VAL A 43 -16.18 -4.53 7.44
C VAL A 43 -17.67 -4.94 7.41
N LYS A 44 -17.95 -6.24 7.24
CA LYS A 44 -19.33 -6.77 7.33
C LYS A 44 -19.97 -6.54 8.69
N SER A 45 -19.18 -6.61 9.77
CA SER A 45 -19.66 -6.38 11.14
C SER A 45 -19.94 -4.90 11.43
N GLU A 46 -19.16 -4.00 10.82
CA GLU A 46 -19.38 -2.54 10.89
C GLU A 46 -20.59 -2.11 10.05
N HIS A 47 -20.79 -2.76 8.91
CA HIS A 47 -21.85 -2.45 7.94
C HIS A 47 -22.93 -3.54 7.84
N ARG A 48 -23.40 -4.05 8.99
CA ARG A 48 -24.40 -5.13 9.05
C ARG A 48 -25.74 -4.79 8.40
N GLU A 49 -26.10 -3.50 8.38
CA GLU A 49 -27.35 -3.00 7.81
C GLU A 49 -27.22 -2.62 6.32
N ALA A 50 -26.04 -2.80 5.72
CA ALA A 50 -25.85 -2.55 4.30
C ALA A 50 -26.63 -3.54 3.45
N THR A 51 -26.94 -3.13 2.21
CA THR A 51 -27.63 -3.99 1.25
C THR A 51 -26.72 -5.12 0.80
N HIS A 52 -25.45 -4.80 0.51
CA HIS A 52 -24.44 -5.76 0.07
C HIS A 52 -23.05 -5.31 0.57
N ASN A 53 -22.19 -6.27 0.90
CA ASN A 53 -20.77 -6.10 1.22
C ASN A 53 -19.95 -6.98 0.27
N CYS A 54 -19.84 -6.54 -0.97
CA CYS A 54 -19.12 -7.26 -2.02
C CYS A 54 -17.61 -7.15 -1.78
N SER A 55 -16.85 -8.20 -2.10
CA SER A 55 -15.42 -8.24 -1.79
C SER A 55 -14.60 -8.80 -2.94
N ALA A 56 -13.36 -8.34 -3.06
CA ALA A 56 -12.34 -8.94 -3.92
C ALA A 56 -10.97 -8.88 -3.24
N TYR A 57 -10.11 -9.86 -3.49
CA TYR A 57 -8.73 -9.81 -3.01
C TYR A 57 -7.77 -10.60 -3.89
N THR A 58 -6.50 -10.18 -3.84
CA THR A 58 -5.35 -10.87 -4.44
C THR A 58 -4.30 -11.11 -3.36
N VAL A 59 -3.74 -12.33 -3.30
CA VAL A 59 -2.65 -12.68 -2.38
C VAL A 59 -1.58 -13.46 -3.14
N GLY A 60 -0.32 -13.14 -2.86
CA GLY A 60 0.86 -13.71 -3.49
C GLY A 60 1.47 -12.80 -4.56
N ALA A 61 2.78 -12.94 -4.75
CA ALA A 61 3.56 -12.15 -5.71
C ALA A 61 3.02 -12.27 -7.15
N GLN A 62 2.49 -13.44 -7.53
CA GLN A 62 1.86 -13.65 -8.85
C GLN A 62 0.33 -13.69 -8.78
N MET A 63 -0.27 -13.09 -7.74
CA MET A 63 -1.71 -13.19 -7.44
C MET A 63 -2.19 -14.64 -7.42
N ASN A 64 -1.45 -15.50 -6.71
CA ASN A 64 -1.69 -16.95 -6.65
C ASN A 64 -3.09 -17.28 -6.11
N ILE A 65 -3.59 -16.45 -5.20
CA ILE A 65 -4.94 -16.53 -4.67
C ILE A 65 -5.71 -15.30 -5.15
N GLN A 66 -6.85 -15.56 -5.79
CA GLN A 66 -7.76 -14.53 -6.28
C GLN A 66 -9.17 -14.93 -5.90
N LYS A 67 -9.90 -14.03 -5.24
CA LYS A 67 -11.30 -14.26 -4.89
C LYS A 67 -12.13 -13.02 -5.15
N ALA A 68 -13.36 -13.27 -5.53
CA ALA A 68 -14.40 -12.29 -5.78
C ALA A 68 -15.71 -12.83 -5.20
N ASN A 69 -16.50 -11.95 -4.56
CA ASN A 69 -17.80 -12.28 -4.01
C ASN A 69 -18.77 -11.12 -4.27
N ASP A 70 -19.89 -11.41 -4.92
CA ASP A 70 -20.94 -10.44 -5.22
C ASP A 70 -21.89 -10.18 -4.04
N ASP A 71 -21.83 -10.96 -2.95
CA ASP A 71 -22.61 -10.77 -1.72
C ASP A 71 -24.12 -10.49 -1.93
N GLY A 72 -24.73 -11.21 -2.88
CA GLY A 72 -26.15 -11.09 -3.20
C GLY A 72 -26.49 -10.07 -4.29
N GLU A 73 -25.52 -9.30 -4.80
CA GLU A 73 -25.68 -8.59 -6.07
C GLU A 73 -25.89 -9.59 -7.23
N PRO A 74 -26.47 -9.16 -8.36
CA PRO A 74 -26.53 -10.00 -9.56
C PRO A 74 -25.15 -10.55 -9.93
N SER A 75 -25.10 -11.85 -10.23
CA SER A 75 -23.85 -12.57 -10.49
C SER A 75 -22.96 -11.85 -11.50
N GLY A 76 -21.69 -11.66 -11.14
CA GLY A 76 -20.67 -11.04 -11.99
C GLY A 76 -20.78 -9.52 -12.11
N THR A 77 -21.60 -8.85 -11.30
CA THR A 77 -21.79 -7.39 -11.38
C THR A 77 -21.04 -6.58 -10.32
N ALA A 78 -20.44 -7.23 -9.32
CA ALA A 78 -19.72 -6.55 -8.24
C ALA A 78 -18.31 -7.11 -8.01
N GLY A 79 -18.18 -8.27 -7.38
CA GLY A 79 -16.89 -8.85 -6.97
C GLY A 79 -15.94 -9.10 -8.12
N VAL A 80 -16.43 -9.62 -9.25
CA VAL A 80 -15.60 -9.86 -10.44
C VAL A 80 -15.08 -8.54 -11.04
N PRO A 81 -15.92 -7.54 -11.32
CA PRO A 81 -15.47 -6.20 -11.72
C PRO A 81 -14.46 -5.54 -10.77
N MET A 82 -14.59 -5.77 -9.46
CA MET A 82 -13.62 -5.30 -8.46
C MET A 82 -12.26 -5.99 -8.62
N LEU A 83 -12.25 -7.32 -8.74
CA LEU A 83 -11.03 -8.12 -8.92
C LEU A 83 -10.30 -7.76 -10.21
N GLU A 84 -11.02 -7.51 -11.30
CA GLU A 84 -10.40 -7.11 -12.57
C GLU A 84 -9.68 -5.76 -12.49
N ILE A 85 -10.12 -4.84 -11.61
CA ILE A 85 -9.38 -3.60 -11.35
C ILE A 85 -8.07 -3.86 -10.62
N LEU A 86 -8.08 -4.72 -9.59
CA LEU A 86 -6.85 -5.11 -8.88
C LEU A 86 -5.82 -5.69 -9.85
N LYS A 87 -6.27 -6.60 -10.72
CA LYS A 87 -5.42 -7.24 -11.75
C LYS A 87 -4.90 -6.23 -12.76
N LYS A 88 -5.77 -5.37 -13.29
CA LYS A 88 -5.41 -4.38 -14.31
C LYS A 88 -4.40 -3.35 -13.79
N LEU A 89 -4.50 -2.98 -12.52
CA LEU A 89 -3.58 -2.05 -11.88
C LEU A 89 -2.37 -2.76 -11.25
N GLU A 90 -2.28 -4.09 -11.41
CA GLU A 90 -1.24 -4.95 -10.85
C GLU A 90 -1.07 -4.72 -9.35
N VAL A 91 -2.17 -4.62 -8.61
CA VAL A 91 -2.15 -4.45 -7.15
C VAL A 91 -2.29 -5.81 -6.48
N HIS A 92 -1.26 -6.19 -5.75
CA HIS A 92 -1.10 -7.48 -5.07
C HIS A 92 -1.28 -7.33 -3.56
N ASN A 93 -1.50 -8.46 -2.89
CA ASN A 93 -1.55 -8.56 -1.43
C ASN A 93 -2.52 -7.53 -0.84
N VAL A 94 -3.72 -7.47 -1.41
CA VAL A 94 -4.72 -6.46 -1.07
C VAL A 94 -6.10 -7.07 -1.01
N CYS A 95 -6.89 -6.64 -0.03
CA CYS A 95 -8.31 -6.94 0.07
C CYS A 95 -9.12 -5.66 -0.03
N VAL A 96 -10.19 -5.69 -0.81
CA VAL A 96 -11.15 -4.60 -0.94
C VAL A 96 -12.57 -5.09 -0.68
N VAL A 97 -13.32 -4.34 0.11
CA VAL A 97 -14.74 -4.55 0.38
C VAL A 97 -15.49 -3.28 -0.02
N VAL A 98 -16.47 -3.42 -0.91
CA VAL A 98 -17.35 -2.31 -1.27
C VAL A 98 -18.72 -2.57 -0.66
N THR A 99 -19.01 -1.80 0.38
CA THR A 99 -20.30 -1.76 1.06
C THR A 99 -21.26 -0.88 0.27
N ARG A 100 -22.42 -1.43 -0.07
CA ARG A 100 -23.48 -0.71 -0.78
C ARG A 100 -24.70 -0.50 0.10
N TYR A 101 -25.16 0.75 0.19
CA TYR A 101 -26.50 1.09 0.68
C TYR A 101 -27.39 1.49 -0.51
N PHE A 102 -28.45 0.74 -0.75
CA PHE A 102 -29.36 0.99 -1.88
C PHE A 102 -30.15 2.31 -1.71
N GLY A 103 -30.06 3.17 -2.71
CA GLY A 103 -30.70 4.50 -2.70
C GLY A 103 -32.09 4.59 -3.33
N GLY A 104 -32.74 3.47 -3.61
CA GLY A 104 -34.06 3.44 -4.24
C GLY A 104 -34.07 3.50 -5.77
N ILE A 105 -32.93 3.75 -6.43
CA ILE A 105 -32.80 3.79 -7.90
C ILE A 105 -31.96 2.60 -8.37
N LYS A 106 -32.53 1.75 -9.23
CA LYS A 106 -31.83 0.60 -9.82
C LYS A 106 -30.82 1.07 -10.86
N LEU A 107 -29.57 0.60 -10.76
CA LEU A 107 -28.50 0.94 -11.71
C LEU A 107 -28.46 0.03 -12.96
N GLY A 108 -29.11 -1.14 -12.90
CA GLY A 108 -28.95 -2.21 -13.91
C GLY A 108 -27.54 -2.84 -13.87
N GLY A 109 -27.34 -3.97 -14.55
CA GLY A 109 -26.08 -4.72 -14.49
C GLY A 109 -24.85 -3.90 -14.91
N GLY A 110 -24.92 -3.19 -16.03
CA GLY A 110 -23.83 -2.32 -16.49
C GLY A 110 -23.55 -1.13 -15.58
N GLY A 111 -24.56 -0.63 -14.86
CA GLY A 111 -24.38 0.44 -13.89
C GLY A 111 -23.71 -0.04 -12.60
N LEU A 112 -24.05 -1.24 -12.13
CA LEU A 112 -23.39 -1.89 -10.99
C LEU A 112 -21.91 -2.16 -11.28
N ILE A 113 -21.62 -2.77 -12.44
CA ILE A 113 -20.24 -3.05 -12.87
C ILE A 113 -19.39 -1.77 -12.81
N ARG A 114 -19.90 -0.67 -13.38
CA ARG A 114 -19.18 0.62 -13.36
C ARG A 114 -19.05 1.20 -11.95
N ALA A 115 -20.07 1.08 -11.10
CA ALA A 115 -20.02 1.59 -9.74
C ALA A 115 -18.97 0.85 -8.89
N TYR A 116 -18.97 -0.48 -8.91
CA TYR A 116 -18.02 -1.31 -8.16
C TYR A 116 -16.59 -1.17 -8.68
N SER A 117 -16.36 -1.26 -9.99
CA SER A 117 -15.03 -1.02 -10.56
C SER A 117 -14.54 0.40 -10.30
N GLY A 118 -15.43 1.40 -10.40
CA GLY A 118 -15.10 2.80 -10.11
C GLY A 118 -14.65 2.98 -8.66
N ALA A 119 -15.41 2.46 -7.70
CA ALA A 119 -15.08 2.58 -6.28
C ALA A 119 -13.71 1.97 -5.93
N VAL A 120 -13.38 0.78 -6.46
CA VAL A 120 -12.05 0.16 -6.25
C VAL A 120 -10.93 0.96 -6.90
N ARG A 121 -11.16 1.44 -8.12
CA ARG A 121 -10.16 2.25 -8.83
C ARG A 121 -9.88 3.55 -8.07
N ASP A 122 -10.93 4.24 -7.64
CA ASP A 122 -10.84 5.54 -7.01
C ASP A 122 -10.14 5.41 -5.64
N VAL A 123 -10.43 4.37 -4.84
CA VAL A 123 -9.76 4.16 -3.54
C VAL A 123 -8.28 3.86 -3.71
N ILE A 124 -7.88 3.12 -4.75
CA ILE A 124 -6.47 2.82 -5.07
C ILE A 124 -5.71 4.08 -5.48
N TYR A 125 -6.35 4.95 -6.28
CA TYR A 125 -5.73 6.21 -6.67
C TYR A 125 -5.56 7.17 -5.49
N GLU A 126 -6.54 7.20 -4.58
CA GLU A 126 -6.48 8.08 -3.42
C GLU A 126 -5.44 7.64 -2.39
N VAL A 127 -5.38 6.33 -2.06
CA VAL A 127 -4.39 5.80 -1.10
C VAL A 127 -2.96 5.79 -1.64
N GLY A 128 -2.81 5.73 -2.97
CA GLY A 128 -1.53 5.61 -3.64
C GLY A 128 -0.97 4.19 -3.63
N ARG A 129 -0.15 3.90 -4.64
CA ARG A 129 0.51 2.61 -4.85
C ARG A 129 1.97 2.69 -4.45
N VAL A 130 2.49 1.61 -3.88
CA VAL A 130 3.87 1.46 -3.43
C VAL A 130 4.45 0.16 -3.97
N ALA A 131 5.75 0.14 -4.19
CA ALA A 131 6.50 -1.05 -4.55
C ALA A 131 7.13 -1.67 -3.29
N LEU A 132 6.82 -2.93 -3.01
CA LEU A 132 7.50 -3.69 -1.96
C LEU A 132 8.88 -4.11 -2.46
N ARG A 133 9.93 -3.65 -1.78
CA ARG A 133 11.32 -3.98 -2.08
C ARG A 133 11.99 -4.59 -0.86
N SER A 134 12.95 -5.50 -1.08
CA SER A 134 13.83 -5.94 0.01
C SER A 134 14.66 -4.73 0.44
N ALA A 135 14.60 -4.41 1.72
CA ALA A 135 15.31 -3.28 2.28
C ALA A 135 15.90 -3.62 3.63
N ILE A 136 16.98 -2.93 3.94
CA ILE A 136 17.71 -3.00 5.20
C ILE A 136 17.38 -1.71 5.94
N PRO A 137 16.59 -1.76 7.01
CA PRO A 137 16.41 -0.62 7.90
C PRO A 137 17.75 -0.32 8.58
N THR A 138 18.23 0.91 8.44
CA THR A 138 19.49 1.36 9.04
C THR A 138 19.27 2.55 9.97
N THR A 139 20.06 2.64 11.03
CA THR A 139 20.16 3.83 11.87
C THR A 139 21.60 4.31 11.87
N ILE A 140 21.82 5.54 11.37
CA ILE A 140 23.13 6.16 11.26
C ILE A 140 23.26 7.23 12.33
N THR A 141 24.26 7.13 13.21
CA THR A 141 24.51 8.13 14.24
C THR A 141 25.81 8.88 13.96
N ILE A 142 25.73 10.20 13.86
CA ILE A 142 26.87 11.09 13.59
C ILE A 142 26.94 12.24 14.58
N ASP A 143 28.13 12.82 14.70
CA ASP A 143 28.34 14.05 15.47
C ASP A 143 27.72 15.27 14.78
N TYR A 144 27.37 16.28 15.58
CA TYR A 144 26.63 17.47 15.11
C TYR A 144 27.36 18.26 14.02
N ASP A 145 28.68 18.25 13.99
CA ASP A 145 29.51 18.93 12.99
C ASP A 145 29.35 18.37 11.57
N LEU A 146 28.94 17.10 11.44
CA LEU A 146 28.72 16.44 10.16
C LEU A 146 27.28 16.56 9.63
N THR A 147 26.33 16.93 10.50
CA THR A 147 24.88 16.93 10.20
C THR A 147 24.50 17.75 8.97
N GLY A 148 24.93 19.02 8.90
CA GLY A 148 24.52 19.91 7.81
C GLY A 148 25.00 19.42 6.44
N LYS A 149 26.22 18.88 6.37
CA LYS A 149 26.73 18.28 5.12
C LYS A 149 26.01 16.97 4.79
N PHE A 150 25.76 16.14 5.80
CA PHE A 150 25.05 14.88 5.64
C PHE A 150 23.63 15.08 5.10
N GLU A 151 22.85 15.97 5.72
CA GLU A 151 21.48 16.27 5.30
C GLU A 151 21.42 16.87 3.89
N TYR A 152 22.36 17.77 3.55
CA TYR A 152 22.45 18.35 2.20
C TYR A 152 22.74 17.33 1.11
N GLU A 153 23.65 16.39 1.38
CA GLU A 153 24.03 15.34 0.43
C GLU A 153 22.96 14.24 0.37
N LEU A 154 22.38 13.84 1.50
CA LEU A 154 21.29 12.87 1.58
C LEU A 154 20.07 13.31 0.76
N ALA A 155 19.72 14.60 0.82
CA ALA A 155 18.63 15.19 0.03
C ALA A 155 18.83 15.10 -1.50
N GLN A 156 20.04 14.80 -1.98
CA GLN A 156 20.35 14.61 -3.40
C GLN A 156 20.35 13.13 -3.82
N THR A 157 20.12 12.21 -2.88
CA THR A 157 20.07 10.77 -3.12
C THR A 157 18.63 10.27 -3.20
N SER A 158 18.48 9.01 -3.61
CA SER A 158 17.21 8.28 -3.54
C SER A 158 16.95 7.62 -2.18
N PHE A 159 17.87 7.76 -1.20
CA PHE A 159 17.73 7.09 0.08
C PHE A 159 16.57 7.67 0.89
N PHE A 160 15.73 6.78 1.44
CA PHE A 160 14.50 7.19 2.10
C PHE A 160 14.74 7.45 3.59
N LEU A 161 14.81 8.72 3.98
CA LEU A 161 14.87 9.14 5.38
C LEU A 161 13.50 8.98 6.05
N ARG A 162 13.41 8.07 7.02
CA ARG A 162 12.19 7.85 7.81
C ARG A 162 12.03 8.83 8.94
N ASN A 163 13.10 9.07 9.68
CA ASN A 163 13.07 9.86 10.90
C ASN A 163 14.47 10.35 11.26
N THR A 164 14.51 11.45 12.00
CA THR A 164 15.73 11.99 12.58
C THR A 164 15.53 12.26 14.07
N THR A 165 16.47 11.81 14.89
CA THR A 165 16.45 11.99 16.34
C THR A 165 17.66 12.80 16.77
N TYR A 166 17.43 13.89 17.50
CA TYR A 166 18.47 14.79 18.00
C TYR A 166 18.66 14.59 19.51
N THR A 167 19.84 14.15 19.91
CA THR A 167 20.22 13.88 21.31
C THR A 167 21.62 14.46 21.60
N ASP A 168 22.50 13.73 22.27
CA ASP A 168 23.93 14.06 22.35
C ASP A 168 24.65 13.89 20.99
N LYS A 169 24.10 13.01 20.14
CA LYS A 169 24.41 12.90 18.70
C LYS A 169 23.13 12.96 17.86
N VAL A 170 23.28 12.98 16.54
CA VAL A 170 22.13 12.93 15.61
C VAL A 170 22.04 11.58 14.94
N SER A 171 20.87 10.95 15.06
CA SER A 171 20.58 9.63 14.48
C SER A 171 19.57 9.75 13.35
N TYR A 172 19.88 9.18 12.19
CA TYR A 172 19.05 9.17 10.99
C TYR A 172 18.60 7.75 10.70
N GLN A 173 17.29 7.53 10.64
CA GLN A 173 16.71 6.24 10.25
C GLN A 173 16.48 6.25 8.75
N ILE A 174 17.19 5.39 8.02
CA ILE A 174 17.15 5.34 6.56
C ILE A 174 16.87 3.90 6.14
N ASP A 175 15.82 3.70 5.35
CA ASP A 175 15.57 2.41 4.73
C ASP A 175 16.33 2.34 3.42
N VAL A 176 17.22 1.37 3.31
CA VAL A 176 18.08 1.21 2.14
C VAL A 176 17.60 -0.01 1.37
N VAL A 177 17.30 0.16 0.08
CA VAL A 177 17.01 -0.99 -0.79
C VAL A 177 18.23 -1.90 -0.80
N GLU A 178 18.05 -3.20 -0.61
CA GLU A 178 19.13 -4.19 -0.45
C GLU A 178 20.17 -4.10 -1.58
N ALA A 179 19.70 -3.89 -2.82
CA ALA A 179 20.56 -3.75 -3.99
C ALA A 179 21.38 -2.44 -4.03
N GLU A 180 21.01 -1.43 -3.24
CA GLU A 180 21.67 -0.12 -3.15
C GLU A 180 22.54 0.00 -1.88
N TYR A 181 22.67 -1.09 -1.10
CA TYR A 181 23.36 -1.05 0.19
C TYR A 181 24.84 -0.71 0.08
N ASP A 182 25.55 -1.29 -0.90
CA ASP A 182 26.97 -0.98 -1.11
C ASP A 182 27.19 0.50 -1.50
N ASP A 183 26.28 1.05 -2.33
CA ASP A 183 26.29 2.47 -2.70
C ASP A 183 26.01 3.37 -1.50
N PHE A 184 25.11 2.94 -0.61
CA PHE A 184 24.84 3.64 0.65
C PHE A 184 26.06 3.68 1.57
N ILE A 185 26.76 2.55 1.74
CA ILE A 185 27.99 2.51 2.54
C ILE A 185 29.09 3.39 1.91
N ALA A 186 29.23 3.37 0.59
CA ALA A 186 30.17 4.27 -0.11
C ALA A 186 29.81 5.75 0.11
N PHE A 187 28.52 6.08 0.07
CA PHE A 187 28.01 7.42 0.39
C PHE A 187 28.35 7.83 1.83
N LEU A 188 28.03 6.98 2.83
CA LEU A 188 28.34 7.26 4.24
C LEU A 188 29.82 7.55 4.44
N ASN A 189 30.69 6.68 3.92
CA ASN A 189 32.14 6.83 4.05
C ASN A 189 32.65 8.12 3.39
N LYS A 190 32.14 8.49 2.21
CA LYS A 190 32.51 9.73 1.51
C LYS A 190 32.14 10.98 2.30
N ILE A 191 30.96 11.01 2.92
CA ILE A 191 30.44 12.22 3.55
C ILE A 191 31.02 12.43 4.95
N THR A 192 31.11 11.35 5.72
CA THR A 192 31.52 11.34 7.13
C THR A 192 33.01 11.04 7.35
N SER A 193 33.73 10.65 6.28
CA SER A 193 35.11 10.14 6.37
C SER A 193 35.25 8.94 7.31
N GLY A 194 34.19 8.13 7.44
CA GLY A 194 34.14 6.98 8.35
C GLY A 194 33.72 7.31 9.79
N ASN A 195 33.41 8.57 10.11
CA ASN A 195 32.98 8.98 11.45
C ASN A 195 31.46 8.87 11.61
N TYR A 196 30.98 7.64 11.71
CA TYR A 196 29.58 7.31 11.99
C TYR A 196 29.48 6.00 12.75
N ASP A 197 28.39 5.83 13.48
CA ASP A 197 27.94 4.53 13.98
C ASP A 197 26.76 4.06 13.12
N LEU A 198 26.76 2.77 12.75
CA LEU A 198 25.75 2.16 11.89
C LEU A 198 25.15 0.95 12.60
N ASP A 199 23.85 1.01 12.86
CA ASP A 199 23.04 -0.13 13.27
C ASP A 199 22.19 -0.59 12.08
N GLU A 200 22.31 -1.86 11.70
CA GLU A 200 21.58 -2.47 10.60
C GLU A 200 20.64 -3.56 11.11
N GLN A 201 19.41 -3.56 10.61
CA GLN A 201 18.42 -4.57 10.95
C GLN A 201 18.35 -5.65 9.87
N ALA A 202 17.66 -6.75 10.17
CA ALA A 202 17.42 -7.80 9.19
C ALA A 202 16.68 -7.27 7.95
N ILE A 203 16.97 -7.87 6.80
CA ILE A 203 16.29 -7.56 5.55
C ILE A 203 14.79 -7.83 5.72
N ILE A 204 13.97 -6.83 5.42
CA ILE A 204 12.52 -6.91 5.42
C ILE A 204 11.95 -6.33 4.12
N LYS A 205 10.72 -6.70 3.76
CA LYS A 205 10.02 -6.08 2.63
C LYS A 205 9.38 -4.78 3.11
N LEU A 206 9.82 -3.65 2.55
CA LEU A 206 9.27 -2.32 2.88
C LEU A 206 8.62 -1.67 1.67
N PRO A 207 7.56 -0.86 1.88
CA PRO A 207 6.92 -0.09 0.83
C PRO A 207 7.77 1.13 0.45
N PHE A 208 8.09 1.25 -0.83
CA PHE A 208 8.71 2.45 -1.41
C PHE A 208 7.73 3.09 -2.39
N ASP A 209 7.67 4.42 -2.41
CA ASP A 209 6.84 5.14 -3.37
C ASP A 209 7.29 4.80 -4.80
N ILE A 210 6.32 4.62 -5.71
CA ILE A 210 6.61 4.34 -7.11
C ILE A 210 6.94 5.68 -7.78
N PRO A 211 8.10 5.83 -8.45
CA PRO A 211 8.41 7.05 -9.19
C PRO A 211 7.32 7.32 -10.22
N THR A 212 6.65 8.48 -10.12
CA THR A 212 5.84 9.01 -11.21
C THR A 212 6.79 9.55 -12.27
N ASN A 213 6.99 8.78 -13.34
CA ASN A 213 7.57 9.30 -14.58
C ASN A 213 6.63 10.31 -15.25
#